data_AF-A0A1L0D7F9-F1
#
_entry.id   AF-A0A1L0D7F9-F1
#
_cell.length_a   1.000
_cell.length_b   1.000
_cell.length_c   1.000
_cell.angle_alpha   90.00
_cell.angle_beta   90.00
_cell.angle_gamma   90.00
#
_symmetry.space_group_name_H-M   'P 1'
#
loop_
_entity.id
_entity.type
_entity.pdbx_description
1 polymer ?
#
loop_
_entity_poly.entity_id
_entity_poly.type
_entity_poly.pdbx_seq_one_letter_code
_entity_poly.pdbx_strand_id
1 'polypeptide(L)'
;MASLTRLSTPIALTLRGLQVLVSLLLIILASVNLSITGYSEVRRSVISGSITLVYYLLTITPFTRWYPPFTIFCWELATLALYSVAVPFASVLYRDTECTSGYGSDMTECRTGVGSFVLGCIGLVLAFISFVLVITYSFVPACKQKQVFSCNHFRIGAIFPKQPVKKEDCEHKTDDPLADVNA
;
A
#
# COMPACT_ATOMS: atom_id res chain seq x y z
N MET A 1 -14.70 13.17 20.84
CA MET A 1 -14.11 12.10 20.01
C MET A 1 -14.94 11.70 18.78
N ALA A 2 -16.26 11.96 18.73
CA ALA A 2 -17.11 11.58 17.59
C ALA A 2 -16.89 12.39 16.28
N SER A 3 -16.39 13.63 16.34
CA SER A 3 -16.12 14.43 15.13
C SER A 3 -14.83 14.00 14.41
N LEU A 4 -13.78 13.66 15.17
CA LEU A 4 -12.49 13.22 14.62
C LEU A 4 -12.59 11.88 13.86
N THR A 5 -13.51 11.01 14.30
CA THR A 5 -13.77 9.70 13.68
C THR A 5 -14.60 9.79 12.39
N ARG A 6 -15.38 10.86 12.18
CA ARG A 6 -16.10 11.11 10.93
C ARG A 6 -15.20 11.66 9.83
N LEU A 7 -14.19 12.46 10.19
CA LEU A 7 -13.26 13.06 9.23
C LEU A 7 -12.10 12.12 8.85
N SER A 8 -11.69 11.22 9.74
CA SER A 8 -10.57 10.29 9.49
C SER A 8 -10.85 9.23 8.43
N THR A 9 -12.09 8.75 8.34
CA THR A 9 -12.50 7.73 7.36
C THR A 9 -12.41 8.23 5.90
N PRO A 10 -12.95 9.42 5.53
CA PRO A 10 -12.79 9.93 4.16
C PRO A 10 -11.33 10.26 3.84
N ILE A 11 -10.53 10.76 4.78
CA ILE A 11 -9.10 11.02 4.55
C ILE A 11 -8.35 9.73 4.22
N ALA A 12 -8.59 8.65 4.99
CA ALA A 12 -8.01 7.35 4.71
C ALA A 12 -8.42 6.81 3.33
N LEU A 13 -9.71 6.91 3.00
CA LEU A 13 -10.24 6.50 1.69
C LEU A 13 -9.63 7.28 0.53
N THR A 14 -9.52 8.61 0.65
CA THR A 14 -8.91 9.46 -0.38
C THR A 14 -7.44 9.13 -0.57
N LEU A 15 -6.70 8.92 0.53
CA LEU A 15 -5.28 8.54 0.46
C LEU A 15 -5.10 7.19 -0.24
N ARG A 16 -5.89 6.18 0.15
CA ARG A 16 -5.88 4.87 -0.51
C ARG A 16 -6.30 4.96 -1.97
N GLY A 17 -7.30 5.78 -2.29
CA GLY A 17 -7.76 6.02 -3.67
C GLY A 17 -6.66 6.63 -4.54
N LEU A 18 -5.91 7.61 -4.02
CA LEU A 18 -4.75 8.18 -4.71
C LEU A 18 -3.65 7.15 -4.92
N GLN A 19 -3.36 6.31 -3.91
CA GLN A 19 -2.38 5.23 -4.02
C GLN A 19 -2.78 4.18 -5.09
N VAL A 20 -4.06 3.82 -5.16
CA VAL A 20 -4.61 2.94 -6.21
C VAL A 20 -4.45 3.58 -7.59
N LEU A 21 -4.80 4.87 -7.73
CA LEU A 21 -4.69 5.59 -8.99
C LEU A 21 -3.23 5.64 -9.48
N VAL A 22 -2.30 6.00 -8.60
CA VAL A 22 -0.85 6.03 -8.92
C VAL A 22 -0.35 4.65 -9.32
N SER A 23 -0.74 3.61 -8.60
CA SER A 23 -0.35 2.23 -8.90
C SER A 23 -0.88 1.78 -10.28
N LEU A 24 -2.13 2.13 -10.62
CA LEU A 24 -2.71 1.85 -11.94
C LEU A 24 -1.96 2.57 -13.06
N LEU A 25 -1.67 3.87 -12.88
CA LEU A 25 -0.93 4.65 -13.89
C LEU A 25 0.47 4.08 -14.12
N LEU A 26 1.17 3.65 -13.06
CA LEU A 26 2.47 3.00 -13.17
C LEU A 26 2.39 1.66 -13.90
N ILE A 27 1.37 0.84 -13.64
CA ILE A 27 1.15 -0.42 -14.36
C ILE A 27 0.89 -0.16 -15.85
N ILE A 28 0.08 0.86 -16.19
CA ILE A 28 -0.19 1.23 -17.58
C ILE A 28 1.10 1.66 -18.27
N LEU A 29 1.89 2.55 -17.67
CA LEU A 29 3.17 3.00 -18.23
C LEU A 29 4.15 1.84 -18.40
N ALA A 30 4.28 0.96 -17.40
CA ALA A 30 5.13 -0.22 -17.48
C ALA A 30 4.65 -1.19 -18.58
N SER A 31 3.34 -1.34 -18.78
CA SER A 31 2.77 -2.19 -19.83
C SER A 31 3.02 -1.62 -21.23
N VAL A 32 2.86 -0.30 -21.41
CA VAL A 32 3.20 0.38 -22.67
C VAL A 32 4.69 0.19 -22.96
N ASN A 33 5.55 0.42 -21.97
CA ASN A 33 6.98 0.27 -22.14
C ASN A 33 7.39 -1.19 -22.45
N LEU A 34 6.75 -2.18 -21.80
CA LEU A 34 6.95 -3.60 -22.10
C LEU A 34 6.55 -3.95 -23.54
N SER A 35 5.47 -3.36 -24.06
CA SER A 35 5.01 -3.61 -25.44
C SER A 35 5.97 -3.07 -26.51
N ILE A 36 6.78 -2.07 -26.16
CA ILE A 36 7.73 -1.42 -27.06
C ILE A 36 9.12 -2.08 -26.96
N THR A 37 9.62 -2.25 -25.73
CA THR A 37 11.00 -2.69 -25.49
C THR A 37 11.17 -4.20 -25.28
N GLY A 38 10.12 -4.90 -24.82
CA GLY A 38 10.19 -6.33 -24.50
C GLY A 38 11.08 -6.71 -23.31
N TYR A 39 11.61 -5.75 -22.54
CA TYR A 39 12.58 -6.03 -21.48
C TYR A 39 12.00 -6.81 -20.30
N SER A 40 12.71 -7.86 -19.87
CA SER A 40 12.34 -8.72 -18.73
C SER A 40 12.30 -7.97 -17.39
N GLU A 41 13.12 -6.94 -17.23
CA GLU A 41 13.13 -6.13 -15.99
C GLU A 41 11.85 -5.29 -15.84
N VAL A 42 11.27 -4.83 -16.95
CA VAL A 42 9.97 -4.13 -16.94
C VAL A 42 8.85 -5.09 -16.50
N ARG A 43 8.94 -6.38 -16.87
CA ARG A 43 7.98 -7.41 -16.40
C ARG A 43 8.01 -7.58 -14.88
N ARG A 44 9.17 -7.53 -14.23
CA ARG A 44 9.26 -7.56 -12.75
C ARG A 44 8.58 -6.36 -12.11
N SER A 45 8.72 -5.18 -12.72
CA SER A 45 8.05 -3.96 -12.27
C SER A 45 6.52 -4.02 -12.40
N VAL A 46 6.00 -4.68 -13.43
CA VAL A 46 4.54 -4.88 -13.59
C VAL A 46 3.99 -5.80 -12.50
N ILE A 47 4.72 -6.87 -12.15
CA ILE A 47 4.32 -7.81 -11.10
C ILE A 47 4.32 -7.12 -9.73
N SER A 48 5.39 -6.41 -9.37
CA SER A 48 5.45 -5.69 -8.09
C SER A 48 4.40 -4.58 -7.99
N GLY A 49 4.16 -3.84 -9.08
CA GLY A 49 3.08 -2.85 -9.17
C GLY A 49 1.70 -3.48 -8.96
N SER A 50 1.46 -4.64 -9.56
CA SER A 50 0.19 -5.37 -9.43
C SER A 50 -0.04 -5.87 -8.00
N ILE A 51 1.00 -6.38 -7.32
CA ILE A 51 0.91 -6.77 -5.90
C ILE A 51 0.54 -5.56 -5.02
N THR A 52 1.18 -4.42 -5.28
CA THR A 52 0.92 -3.17 -4.55
C THR A 52 -0.50 -2.67 -4.78
N LEU A 53 -1.00 -2.76 -6.01
CA LEU A 53 -2.39 -2.44 -6.37
C LEU A 53 -3.38 -3.35 -5.63
N VAL A 54 -3.16 -4.66 -5.63
CA VAL A 54 -4.02 -5.63 -4.92
C VAL A 54 -4.04 -5.34 -3.43
N TYR A 55 -2.89 -5.05 -2.83
CA TYR A 55 -2.80 -4.63 -1.43
C TYR A 55 -3.67 -3.40 -1.17
N TYR A 56 -3.53 -2.33 -1.94
CA TYR A 56 -4.34 -1.12 -1.73
C TYR A 56 -5.83 -1.35 -1.96
N LEU A 57 -6.22 -2.15 -2.95
CA LEU A 57 -7.63 -2.53 -3.16
C LEU A 57 -8.19 -3.28 -1.95
N LEU A 58 -7.46 -4.26 -1.42
CA LEU A 58 -7.85 -4.98 -0.21
C LEU A 58 -8.01 -4.01 0.98
N THR A 59 -7.18 -2.97 1.07
CA THR A 59 -7.31 -1.96 2.13
C THR A 59 -8.52 -1.03 2.02
N ILE A 60 -9.12 -0.88 0.83
CA ILE A 60 -10.35 -0.09 0.62
C ILE A 60 -11.61 -0.93 0.86
N THR A 61 -11.51 -2.24 0.72
CA THR A 61 -12.63 -3.17 0.95
C THR A 61 -12.84 -3.47 2.44
N PRO A 62 -14.03 -3.97 2.84
CA PRO A 62 -14.28 -4.44 4.20
C PRO A 62 -13.42 -5.65 4.60
N PHE A 63 -12.64 -6.25 3.68
CA PHE A 63 -11.67 -7.29 3.99
C PHE A 63 -10.57 -6.82 4.96
N THR A 64 -10.32 -5.50 5.03
CA THR A 64 -9.46 -4.87 6.04
C THR A 64 -9.66 -5.35 7.47
N ARG A 65 -10.89 -5.74 7.83
CA ARG A 65 -11.23 -6.24 9.17
C ARG A 65 -10.49 -7.54 9.55
N TRP A 66 -10.00 -8.30 8.57
CA TRP A 66 -9.33 -9.58 8.84
C TRP A 66 -7.82 -9.43 9.04
N TYR A 67 -7.26 -8.25 8.74
CA TYR A 67 -5.82 -8.04 8.87
C TYR A 67 -5.45 -7.53 10.25
N PRO A 68 -4.48 -8.17 10.93
CA PRO A 68 -3.95 -7.64 12.17
C PRO A 68 -3.05 -6.41 11.89
N PRO A 69 -2.90 -5.50 12.88
CA PRO A 69 -2.04 -4.32 12.78
C PRO A 69 -0.62 -4.61 12.30
N PHE A 70 -0.04 -5.71 12.75
CA PHE A 70 1.28 -6.16 12.31
C PHE A 70 1.36 -6.40 10.81
N THR A 71 0.38 -7.09 10.23
CA THR A 71 0.37 -7.40 8.79
C THR A 71 0.27 -6.13 7.95
N ILE A 72 -0.58 -5.19 8.34
CA ILE A 72 -0.69 -3.88 7.65
C ILE A 72 0.63 -3.11 7.76
N PHE A 73 1.25 -3.09 8.94
CA PHE A 73 2.56 -2.46 9.12
C PHE A 73 3.63 -3.05 8.19
N CYS A 74 3.73 -4.39 8.12
CA CYS A 74 4.67 -5.07 7.23
C CYS A 74 4.42 -4.75 5.75
N TRP A 75 3.16 -4.70 5.31
CA TRP A 75 2.82 -4.36 3.94
C TRP A 75 3.11 -2.90 3.58
N GLU A 76 2.84 -1.95 4.47
CA GLU A 76 3.24 -0.55 4.25
C GLU A 76 4.76 -0.41 4.16
N LEU A 77 5.50 -1.11 5.03
CA LEU A 77 6.96 -1.11 5.01
C LEU A 77 7.51 -1.70 3.70
N ALA A 78 6.95 -2.83 3.26
CA ALA A 78 7.33 -3.45 1.98
C ALA A 78 7.03 -2.53 0.79
N THR A 79 5.89 -1.84 0.82
CA THR A 79 5.53 -0.88 -0.23
C THR A 79 6.48 0.30 -0.27
N LEU A 80 6.83 0.86 0.89
CA LEU A 80 7.81 1.93 0.99
C LEU A 80 9.18 1.48 0.45
N ALA A 81 9.62 0.27 0.80
CA ALA A 81 10.86 -0.31 0.29
C ALA A 81 10.83 -0.44 -1.24
N LEU A 82 9.74 -0.95 -1.82
CA LEU A 82 9.57 -1.08 -3.27
C LEU A 82 9.66 0.29 -3.98
N TYR A 83 8.94 1.30 -3.51
CA TYR A 83 9.03 2.64 -4.08
C TYR A 83 10.43 3.25 -3.92
N SER A 84 11.10 3.03 -2.78
CA SER A 84 12.44 3.56 -2.52
C SER A 84 13.53 2.97 -3.41
N VAL A 85 13.33 1.75 -3.93
CA VAL A 85 14.24 1.11 -4.88
C VAL A 85 13.85 1.43 -6.32
N ALA A 86 12.55 1.44 -6.62
CA ALA A 86 12.05 1.67 -7.98
C ALA A 86 12.35 3.09 -8.48
N VAL A 87 12.21 4.12 -7.64
CA VAL A 87 12.44 5.53 -8.04
C VAL A 87 13.89 5.79 -8.45
N PRO A 88 14.92 5.42 -7.64
CA PRO A 88 16.32 5.54 -8.05
C PRO A 88 16.64 4.71 -9.29
N PHE A 89 16.11 3.49 -9.38
CA PHE A 89 16.37 2.62 -10.53
C PHE A 89 15.83 3.25 -11.83
N ALA A 90 14.61 3.80 -11.80
CA ALA A 90 14.06 4.57 -12.91
C ALA A 90 14.92 5.80 -13.23
N SER A 91 15.41 6.53 -12.21
CA SER A 91 16.27 7.70 -12.44
C SER A 91 17.57 7.36 -13.15
N VAL A 92 18.15 6.19 -12.88
CA VAL A 92 19.39 5.72 -13.52
C VAL A 92 19.11 5.27 -14.95
N LEU A 93 18.02 4.52 -15.17
CA LEU A 93 17.63 4.02 -16.49
C LEU A 93 17.31 5.12 -17.50
N TYR A 94 16.70 6.23 -17.05
CA TYR A 94 16.24 7.31 -17.91
C TYR A 94 17.08 8.59 -17.77
N ARG A 95 18.26 8.51 -17.14
CA ARG A 95 19.12 9.68 -16.90
C ARG A 95 19.61 10.33 -18.20
N ASP A 96 19.96 9.49 -19.17
CA ASP A 96 20.66 9.89 -20.39
C ASP A 96 19.73 9.90 -21.63
N THR A 97 18.43 9.69 -21.44
CA THR A 97 17.46 9.72 -22.54
C THR A 97 17.01 11.16 -22.81
N GLU A 98 17.49 11.76 -23.91
CA GLU A 98 17.03 13.07 -24.37
C GLU A 98 15.69 12.97 -25.09
N CYS A 99 14.62 13.53 -24.49
CA CYS A 99 13.26 13.51 -25.08
C CYS A 99 13.06 14.54 -26.22
N THR A 100 14.13 15.10 -26.78
CA THR A 100 14.10 16.30 -27.64
C THR A 100 14.33 16.07 -29.13
N SER A 101 14.89 14.93 -29.55
CA SER A 101 15.15 14.67 -30.97
C SER A 101 15.01 13.19 -31.36
N GLY A 102 13.81 12.82 -31.81
CA GLY A 102 13.53 11.56 -32.49
C GLY A 102 12.05 11.38 -32.76
N TYR A 103 11.64 11.11 -34.00
CA TYR A 103 10.31 10.60 -34.32
C TYR A 103 10.39 9.07 -34.26
N GLY A 104 9.71 8.41 -33.31
CA GLY A 104 9.72 6.94 -33.18
C GLY A 104 9.54 6.39 -31.76
N SER A 105 9.88 5.11 -31.56
CA SER A 105 9.85 4.38 -30.29
C SER A 105 10.59 5.10 -29.17
N ASP A 106 11.74 5.69 -29.49
CA ASP A 106 12.67 6.33 -28.53
C ASP A 106 12.02 7.52 -27.78
N MET A 107 11.14 8.27 -28.46
CA MET A 107 10.41 9.38 -27.84
C MET A 107 9.35 8.88 -26.84
N THR A 108 8.72 7.75 -27.15
CA THR A 108 7.67 7.15 -26.31
C THR A 108 8.31 6.49 -25.08
N GLU A 109 9.44 5.82 -25.25
CA GLU A 109 10.24 5.26 -24.15
C GLU A 109 10.73 6.35 -23.19
N CYS A 110 11.27 7.45 -23.72
CA CYS A 110 11.71 8.59 -22.90
C CYS A 110 10.55 9.21 -22.10
N ARG A 111 9.41 9.49 -22.75
CA ARG A 111 8.24 10.08 -22.08
C ARG A 111 7.61 9.16 -21.04
N THR A 112 7.52 7.87 -21.33
CA THR A 112 6.99 6.87 -20.38
C THR A 112 7.95 6.63 -19.22
N GLY A 113 9.26 6.70 -19.46
CA GLY A 113 10.29 6.66 -18.42
C GLY A 113 10.21 7.84 -17.46
N VAL A 114 10.19 9.07 -17.98
CA VAL A 114 10.02 10.30 -17.18
C VAL A 114 8.68 10.27 -16.42
N GLY A 115 7.60 9.86 -17.07
CA GLY A 115 6.29 9.70 -16.43
C GLY A 115 6.32 8.69 -15.27
N SER A 116 7.03 7.57 -15.45
CA SER A 116 7.19 6.54 -14.43
C SER A 116 8.02 7.06 -13.25
N PHE A 117 9.05 7.88 -13.50
CA PHE A 117 9.83 8.52 -12.44
C PHE A 117 8.99 9.51 -11.62
N VAL A 118 8.26 10.42 -12.28
CA VAL A 118 7.42 11.41 -11.60
C VAL A 118 6.33 10.74 -10.77
N LEU A 119 5.61 9.76 -11.35
CA LEU A 119 4.59 9.01 -10.63
C LEU A 119 5.18 8.16 -9.50
N GLY A 120 6.38 7.61 -9.70
CA GLY A 120 7.13 6.90 -8.65
C GLY A 120 7.44 7.79 -7.46
N CYS A 121 7.90 9.02 -7.71
CA CYS A 121 8.14 10.02 -6.65
C CYS A 121 6.85 10.37 -5.89
N ILE A 122 5.74 10.60 -6.61
CA ILE A 122 4.43 10.84 -5.99
C ILE A 122 4.00 9.64 -5.15
N GLY A 123 4.15 8.42 -5.68
CA GLY A 123 3.84 7.18 -4.98
C GLY A 123 4.68 6.99 -3.71
N LEU A 124 5.97 7.32 -3.75
CA LEU A 124 6.86 7.28 -2.59
C LEU A 124 6.42 8.24 -1.49
N VAL A 125 6.06 9.48 -1.85
CA VAL A 125 5.54 10.47 -0.88
C VAL A 125 4.24 9.99 -0.26
N LEU A 126 3.30 9.47 -1.06
CA LEU A 126 2.04 8.93 -0.56
C LEU A 126 2.24 7.70 0.34
N ALA A 127 3.17 6.81 -0.02
CA ALA A 127 3.53 5.65 0.80
C ALA A 127 4.14 6.08 2.13
N PHE A 128 5.02 7.09 2.14
CA PHE A 128 5.61 7.63 3.37
C PHE A 128 4.54 8.25 4.30
N ILE A 129 3.63 9.08 3.76
CA ILE A 129 2.53 9.66 4.52
C ILE A 129 1.65 8.55 5.12
N SER A 130 1.28 7.56 4.31
CA SER A 130 0.48 6.40 4.75
C SER A 130 1.16 5.63 5.88
N PHE A 131 2.46 5.34 5.73
CA PHE A 131 3.24 4.63 6.74
C PHE A 131 3.27 5.36 8.08
N VAL A 132 3.51 6.68 8.06
CA VAL A 132 3.49 7.52 9.28
C VAL A 132 2.12 7.49 9.95
N LEU A 133 1.04 7.57 9.16
CA LEU A 133 -0.32 7.51 9.70
C LEU A 133 -0.63 6.14 10.32
N VAL A 134 -0.24 5.04 9.67
CA VAL A 134 -0.42 3.69 10.20
C VAL A 134 0.34 3.50 11.51
N ILE A 135 1.59 3.99 11.60
CA ILE A 135 2.38 3.92 12.83
C ILE A 135 1.71 4.69 13.96
N THR A 136 1.42 5.97 13.71
CA THR A 136 0.97 6.91 14.75
C THR A 136 -0.43 6.57 15.26
N TYR A 137 -1.35 6.21 14.37
CA TYR A 137 -2.75 6.01 14.73
C TYR A 137 -3.14 4.56 15.00
N SER A 138 -2.41 3.58 14.48
CA SER A 138 -2.77 2.16 14.64
C SER A 138 -1.71 1.33 15.34
N PHE A 139 -0.49 1.29 14.83
CA PHE A 139 0.54 0.37 15.35
C PHE A 139 0.99 0.73 16.78
N VAL A 140 1.32 2.00 17.04
CA VAL A 140 1.76 2.45 18.38
C VAL A 140 0.66 2.24 19.43
N PRO A 141 -0.61 2.61 19.18
CA PRO A 141 -1.71 2.28 20.09
C PRO A 141 -1.91 0.76 20.30
N ALA A 142 -1.82 -0.04 19.23
CA ALA A 142 -1.94 -1.50 19.33
C ALA A 142 -0.83 -2.12 20.19
N CYS A 143 0.41 -1.63 20.08
CA CYS A 143 1.52 -2.04 20.94
C CYS A 143 1.26 -1.71 22.40
N LYS A 144 0.78 -0.50 22.70
CA LYS A 144 0.44 -0.07 24.07
C LYS A 144 -0.66 -0.93 24.70
N GLN A 145 -1.59 -1.44 23.88
CA GLN A 145 -2.72 -2.26 24.32
C GLN A 145 -2.48 -3.78 24.19
N LYS A 146 -1.29 -4.21 23.74
CA LYS A 146 -0.97 -5.62 23.43
C LYS A 146 -1.93 -6.26 22.40
N GLN A 147 -2.47 -5.47 21.48
CA GLN A 147 -3.44 -5.89 20.44
C GLN A 147 -2.81 -5.95 19.04
N VAL A 148 -1.50 -6.14 18.95
CA VAL A 148 -0.75 -6.10 17.67
C VAL A 148 -1.16 -7.22 16.69
N PHE A 149 -1.66 -8.34 17.23
CA PHE A 149 -2.16 -9.50 16.48
C PHE A 149 -3.69 -9.61 16.47
N SER A 150 -4.40 -8.61 17.01
CA SER A 150 -5.86 -8.62 17.07
C SER A 150 -6.46 -8.35 15.69
N CYS A 151 -7.39 -9.21 15.27
CA CYS A 151 -8.23 -8.99 14.10
C CYS A 151 -9.30 -7.94 14.39
N ASN A 152 -9.93 -7.39 13.35
CA ASN A 152 -11.00 -6.37 13.42
C ASN A 152 -10.57 -5.04 14.08
N HIS A 153 -9.26 -4.76 14.09
CA HIS A 153 -8.71 -3.55 14.67
C HIS A 153 -8.99 -2.30 13.82
N PHE A 154 -9.10 -2.44 12.50
CA PHE A 154 -9.15 -1.32 11.57
C PHE A 154 -10.55 -0.94 11.09
N ARG A 155 -10.74 0.35 10.79
CA ARG A 155 -11.79 0.82 9.87
C ARG A 155 -11.35 0.68 8.41
N ILE A 156 -12.29 0.89 7.50
CA ILE A 156 -12.02 0.98 6.05
C ILE A 156 -10.83 1.93 5.81
N GLY A 157 -9.90 1.51 4.96
CA GLY A 157 -8.65 2.22 4.67
C GLY A 157 -7.45 1.73 5.48
N ALA A 158 -7.62 0.87 6.49
CA ALA A 158 -6.54 0.26 7.29
C ALA A 158 -5.54 1.24 7.93
N ILE A 159 -5.97 2.48 8.19
CA ILE A 159 -5.12 3.54 8.78
C ILE A 159 -5.52 3.86 10.22
N PHE A 160 -6.82 3.84 10.51
CA PHE A 160 -7.36 4.24 11.80
C PHE A 160 -8.03 3.06 12.53
N PRO A 161 -7.87 2.97 13.86
CA PRO A 161 -8.47 1.91 14.65
C PRO A 161 -9.97 2.10 14.81
N LYS A 162 -10.69 0.99 15.03
CA LYS A 162 -12.11 0.96 15.32
C LYS A 162 -12.31 1.30 16.81
N GLN A 163 -12.79 2.50 17.12
CA GLN A 163 -13.07 2.88 18.53
C GLN A 163 -14.38 2.29 19.06
N PRO A 164 -14.43 1.95 20.38
CA PRO A 164 -13.36 1.38 21.20
C PRO A 164 -13.33 -0.16 21.04
N VAL A 165 -12.13 -0.71 20.86
CA VAL A 165 -11.90 -2.16 20.76
C VAL A 165 -12.23 -2.79 22.12
N LYS A 166 -13.38 -3.47 22.24
CA LYS A 166 -13.63 -4.34 23.40
C LYS A 166 -12.68 -5.53 23.29
N LYS A 167 -12.01 -5.87 24.40
CA LYS A 167 -11.15 -7.07 24.50
C LYS A 167 -11.86 -8.36 24.03
N GLU A 168 -13.18 -8.42 24.23
CA GLU A 168 -14.06 -9.55 23.94
C GLU A 168 -14.15 -9.90 22.45
N ASP A 169 -13.93 -8.96 21.53
CA ASP A 169 -14.06 -9.21 20.08
C ASP A 169 -12.83 -9.92 19.47
N CYS A 170 -11.81 -10.23 20.28
CA CYS A 170 -10.50 -10.71 19.81
C CYS A 170 -10.01 -11.98 20.52
N GLU A 171 -10.70 -12.44 21.56
CA GLU A 171 -10.50 -13.82 22.01
C GLU A 171 -11.19 -14.72 20.98
N HIS A 172 -10.39 -15.46 20.23
CA HIS A 172 -10.83 -16.77 19.80
C HIS A 172 -11.25 -17.46 21.11
N LYS A 173 -12.56 -17.63 21.32
CA LYS A 173 -13.03 -18.71 22.18
C LYS A 173 -12.40 -19.96 21.57
N THR A 174 -11.26 -20.36 22.10
CA THR A 174 -10.87 -21.75 22.11
C THR A 174 -11.90 -22.37 23.03
N ASP A 175 -13.09 -22.64 22.49
CA ASP A 175 -14.02 -23.58 23.11
C ASP A 175 -13.29 -24.91 22.98
N ASP A 176 -12.34 -25.16 23.91
CA ASP A 176 -11.71 -26.45 24.09
C ASP A 176 -12.81 -27.34 24.71
N PRO A 177 -13.43 -28.26 23.94
CA PRO A 177 -14.50 -29.11 24.47
C PRO A 177 -13.99 -30.13 25.50
N LEU A 178 -12.71 -30.07 25.86
CA LEU A 178 -12.01 -30.97 26.78
C LEU A 178 -11.84 -30.39 28.20
N ALA A 179 -12.19 -29.12 28.44
CA ALA A 179 -12.10 -28.54 29.78
C ALA A 179 -13.20 -29.03 30.75
N ASP A 180 -14.34 -29.50 30.23
CA ASP A 180 -15.49 -29.97 31.03
C ASP A 180 -15.43 -31.47 31.40
N VAL A 181 -14.40 -32.21 30.99
CA VAL A 181 -14.29 -33.66 31.29
C VAL A 181 -13.57 -33.92 32.63
N ASN A 182 -12.93 -32.91 33.23
CA ASN A 182 -12.16 -33.04 34.47
C ASN A 182 -12.74 -32.23 35.65
N ALA A 183 -14.01 -31.84 35.59
CA ALA A 183 -14.74 -31.22 36.71
C ALA A 183 -15.57 -32.26 37.48
#